data_AF-A0A8S3YFE6-F1
#
_entry.id   AF-A0A8S3YFE6-F1
#
_cell.length_a   1.000
_cell.length_b   1.000
_cell.length_c   1.000
_cell.angle_alpha   90.00
_cell.angle_beta   90.00
_cell.angle_gamma   90.00
#
_symmetry.space_group_name_H-M   'P 1'
#
loop_
_entity.id
_entity.type
_entity.pdbx_description
1 polymer ?
#
loop_
_entity_poly.entity_id
_entity_poly.type
_entity_poly.pdbx_seq_one_letter_code
_entity_poly.pdbx_strand_id
1 'polypeptide(L)'
;MSDNDVNSDRSPTLTPPRKLPKKGAWTRKKEGNALSQHRVQNFRQQWLNDPTFKDWLLPDTNDLTKAKCVYCPGTSMVAELSNLKTHASTKKHLGNKPGISGKTQTLTSLGFQRGITPQNREKARAEIKLSAFFAEHNIAFSVADHLTDLLKEVVTDSKLIKEIELKRTKITGVIKNVLGKGHKADLAQKLQKNQFSVMTDETTDVSTVKTA
;
A
#
# COMPACT_ATOMS: atom_id res chain seq x y z
N MET A 1 -8.89 66.12 -2.09
CA MET A 1 -9.32 64.94 -1.31
C MET A 1 -8.04 64.26 -0.85
N SER A 2 -7.41 64.88 0.15
CA SER A 2 -7.50 64.49 1.57
C SER A 2 -6.66 63.24 1.82
N ASP A 3 -5.45 63.42 2.35
CA ASP A 3 -5.15 62.97 3.72
C ASP A 3 -3.72 63.40 4.14
N ASN A 4 -3.71 64.25 5.17
CA ASN A 4 -2.79 64.30 6.33
C ASN A 4 -2.30 62.89 6.76
N ASP A 5 -1.23 62.64 7.50
CA ASP A 5 -0.32 63.41 8.36
C ASP A 5 0.91 62.51 8.66
N VAL A 6 2.11 63.11 8.69
CA VAL A 6 3.13 63.09 9.77
C VAL A 6 3.54 61.75 10.45
N ASN A 7 4.80 61.36 10.16
CA ASN A 7 5.94 61.16 11.10
C ASN A 7 5.97 59.94 12.07
N SER A 8 7.03 59.12 11.98
CA SER A 8 8.18 59.13 12.92
C SER A 8 8.98 57.81 12.92
N ASP A 9 10.23 57.92 12.47
CA ASP A 9 11.45 57.62 13.24
C ASP A 9 11.69 56.20 13.82
N ARG A 10 12.64 55.46 13.23
CA ARG A 10 13.88 55.00 13.93
C ARG A 10 14.75 54.05 13.08
N SER A 11 15.98 54.54 12.87
CA SER A 11 17.17 53.89 12.31
C SER A 11 17.77 52.79 13.22
N PRO A 12 18.74 51.98 12.72
CA PRO A 12 18.97 50.58 13.09
C PRO A 12 20.06 50.37 14.15
N THR A 13 19.88 49.38 15.03
CA THR A 13 20.91 48.96 16.01
C THR A 13 21.67 47.74 15.50
N LEU A 14 22.94 47.95 15.11
CA LEU A 14 23.93 46.92 14.80
C LEU A 14 24.34 46.16 16.07
N THR A 15 24.40 44.83 16.03
CA THR A 15 25.14 44.02 17.00
C THR A 15 26.31 43.29 16.33
N PRO A 16 27.50 43.19 16.98
CA PRO A 16 28.74 42.76 16.32
C PRO A 16 28.94 41.23 16.33
N PRO A 17 29.76 40.67 15.42
CA PRO A 17 29.93 39.23 15.27
C PRO A 17 30.78 38.61 16.41
N ARG A 18 30.31 37.47 16.94
CA ARG A 18 30.99 36.71 18.00
C ARG A 18 32.19 35.94 17.43
N LYS A 19 33.38 36.18 17.98
CA LYS A 19 34.65 35.51 17.63
C LYS A 19 34.66 34.05 18.13
N LEU A 20 35.09 33.11 17.27
CA LEU A 20 35.34 31.70 17.60
C LEU A 20 36.73 31.53 18.25
N PRO A 21 36.86 30.81 19.38
CA PRO A 21 38.17 30.40 19.88
C PRO A 21 38.75 29.21 19.10
N LYS A 22 40.07 29.23 18.91
CA LYS A 22 40.87 28.32 18.09
C LYS A 22 41.05 26.92 18.71
N LYS A 23 41.22 25.93 17.82
CA LYS A 23 41.47 24.51 18.08
C LYS A 23 42.65 24.29 19.03
N GLY A 24 42.37 23.70 20.20
CA GLY A 24 43.34 23.16 21.15
C GLY A 24 42.77 21.87 21.73
N ALA A 25 43.61 20.83 21.77
CA ALA A 25 43.25 19.43 21.99
C ALA A 25 42.54 19.14 23.32
N TRP A 26 41.45 18.37 23.24
CA TRP A 26 40.88 17.65 24.38
C TRP A 26 40.87 16.16 24.04
N THR A 27 41.93 15.44 24.41
CA THR A 27 41.92 13.97 24.41
C THR A 27 41.12 13.50 25.62
N ARG A 28 39.94 12.91 25.38
CA ARG A 28 39.11 12.33 26.44
C ARG A 28 39.68 10.97 26.84
N LYS A 29 40.17 10.85 28.08
CA LYS A 29 40.43 9.56 28.73
C LYS A 29 39.16 8.71 28.67
N LYS A 30 39.29 7.45 28.23
CA LYS A 30 38.25 6.43 28.30
C LYS A 30 38.20 5.90 29.73
N GLU A 31 37.20 6.30 30.49
CA GLU A 31 36.87 5.68 31.77
C GLU A 31 35.43 5.19 31.73
N GLY A 32 35.26 3.89 32.02
CA GLY A 32 34.06 3.27 32.59
C GLY A 32 32.75 3.37 31.82
N ASN A 33 32.41 2.32 31.09
CA ASN A 33 31.09 2.11 30.49
C ASN A 33 30.00 1.92 31.57
N ALA A 34 29.36 3.01 32.00
CA ALA A 34 28.00 2.95 32.52
C ALA A 34 27.05 3.14 31.34
N LEU A 35 26.52 2.05 30.79
CA LEU A 35 25.49 2.10 29.76
C LEU A 35 24.33 2.93 30.31
N SER A 36 24.18 4.16 29.80
CA SER A 36 23.02 5.01 30.06
C SER A 36 21.78 4.21 29.67
N GLN A 37 21.02 3.73 30.65
CA GLN A 37 19.76 3.06 30.37
C GLN A 37 18.84 4.05 29.66
N HIS A 38 18.47 3.73 28.42
CA HIS A 38 17.61 4.58 27.61
C HIS A 38 16.25 4.72 28.30
N ARG A 39 15.96 5.91 28.83
CA ARG A 39 14.69 6.17 29.53
C ARG A 39 13.55 6.07 28.53
N VAL A 40 12.74 5.03 28.66
CA VAL A 40 11.50 4.85 27.89
C VAL A 40 10.58 6.05 28.12
N GLN A 41 10.18 6.71 27.04
CA GLN A 41 9.23 7.83 27.09
C GLN A 41 7.82 7.31 26.81
N ASN A 42 6.87 7.74 27.63
CA ASN A 42 5.45 7.55 27.36
C ASN A 42 4.95 8.60 26.39
N PHE A 43 3.90 8.26 25.65
CA PHE A 43 3.22 9.17 24.74
C PHE A 43 2.69 10.40 25.46
N ARG A 44 3.08 11.59 24.99
CA ARG A 44 2.63 12.86 25.55
C ARG A 44 1.41 13.36 24.77
N GLN A 45 0.28 13.48 25.46
CA GLN A 45 -0.97 14.02 24.89
C GLN A 45 -0.79 15.45 24.33
N GLN A 46 0.18 16.21 24.84
CA GLN A 46 0.54 17.53 24.32
C GLN A 46 0.93 17.52 22.83
N TRP A 47 1.46 16.40 22.32
CA TRP A 47 1.82 16.28 20.90
C TRP A 47 0.60 16.26 19.97
N LEU A 48 -0.60 15.96 20.48
CA LEU A 48 -1.84 16.08 19.71
C LEU A 48 -2.27 17.54 19.49
N ASN A 49 -1.72 18.47 20.28
CA ASN A 49 -2.02 19.90 20.16
C ASN A 49 -0.90 20.67 19.43
N ASP A 50 0.25 20.03 19.20
CA ASP A 50 1.38 20.63 18.48
C ASP A 50 1.05 20.66 16.96
N PRO A 51 1.12 21.83 16.30
CA PRO A 51 0.88 21.96 14.86
C PRO A 51 1.72 21.01 13.99
N THR A 52 2.86 20.56 14.51
CA THR A 52 3.80 19.70 13.78
C THR A 52 3.35 18.24 13.69
N PHE A 53 2.53 17.79 14.65
CA PHE A 53 2.19 16.37 14.83
C PHE A 53 0.68 16.09 14.83
N LYS A 54 -0.14 17.09 15.17
CA LYS A 54 -1.60 16.98 15.30
C LYS A 54 -2.28 16.35 14.09
N ASP A 55 -1.81 16.65 12.89
CA ASP A 55 -2.51 16.27 11.66
C ASP A 55 -2.41 14.77 11.34
N TRP A 56 -1.46 14.05 11.95
CA TRP A 56 -1.17 12.66 11.60
C TRP A 56 -0.89 11.73 12.77
N LEU A 57 -0.58 12.26 13.96
CA LEU A 57 -0.17 11.47 15.10
C LEU A 57 -1.39 11.01 15.92
N LEU A 58 -1.44 9.72 16.24
CA LEU A 58 -2.44 9.11 17.12
C LEU A 58 -1.75 8.32 18.24
N PRO A 59 -2.30 8.30 19.47
CA PRO A 59 -1.85 7.36 20.49
C PRO A 59 -2.22 5.92 20.11
N ASP A 60 -1.41 4.94 20.53
CA ASP A 60 -1.83 3.54 20.47
C ASP A 60 -2.78 3.22 21.64
N THR A 61 -3.86 2.48 21.36
CA THR A 61 -4.85 2.07 22.37
C THR A 61 -4.32 0.96 23.28
N ASN A 62 -3.33 0.20 22.81
CA ASN A 62 -2.82 -0.97 23.52
C ASN A 62 -1.54 -0.67 24.30
N ASP A 63 -0.71 0.27 23.82
CA ASP A 63 0.62 0.55 24.37
C ASP A 63 0.84 2.06 24.57
N LEU A 64 0.96 2.49 25.83
CA LEU A 64 1.19 3.90 26.21
C LEU A 64 2.55 4.46 25.74
N THR A 65 3.48 3.60 25.33
CA THR A 65 4.82 3.96 24.81
C THR A 65 4.87 4.01 23.29
N LYS A 66 3.75 3.74 22.60
CA LYS A 66 3.70 3.71 21.13
C LYS A 66 2.73 4.76 20.59
N ALA A 67 3.03 5.18 19.37
CA ALA A 67 2.21 6.07 18.58
C ALA A 67 1.95 5.45 17.20
N LYS A 68 0.80 5.79 16.64
CA LYS A 68 0.37 5.40 15.29
C LYS A 68 0.32 6.63 14.40
N CYS A 69 0.52 6.42 13.11
CA CYS A 69 0.37 7.45 12.09
C CYS A 69 -0.91 7.21 11.28
N VAL A 70 -1.77 8.23 11.16
CA VAL A 70 -2.96 8.24 10.30
C VAL A 70 -2.58 8.04 8.83
N TYR A 71 -1.51 8.69 8.38
CA TYR A 71 -1.09 8.65 6.97
C TYR A 71 -0.40 7.35 6.59
N CYS A 72 0.21 6.65 7.56
CA CYS A 72 0.97 5.43 7.31
C CYS A 72 0.26 4.22 7.95
N PRO A 73 -0.75 3.62 7.29
CA PRO A 73 -1.46 2.47 7.83
C PRO A 73 -0.48 1.35 8.17
N GLY A 74 -0.68 0.73 9.34
CA GLY A 74 0.16 -0.34 9.86
C GLY A 74 1.52 0.09 10.45
N THR A 75 1.79 1.40 10.58
CA THR A 75 3.05 1.88 11.18
C THR A 75 2.82 2.26 12.64
N SER A 76 3.36 1.47 13.56
CA SER A 76 3.52 1.82 14.98
C SER A 76 4.98 2.22 15.23
N MET A 77 5.19 3.27 16.01
CA MET A 77 6.52 3.76 16.38
C MET A 77 6.57 4.04 17.87
N VAL A 78 7.76 3.98 18.46
CA VAL A 78 7.95 4.36 19.87
C VAL A 78 7.69 5.86 19.99
N ALA A 79 6.95 6.24 21.03
CA ALA A 79 6.50 7.59 21.32
C ALA A 79 7.65 8.48 21.85
N GLU A 80 8.69 8.63 21.03
CA GLU A 80 9.86 9.47 21.28
C GLU A 80 9.97 10.54 20.21
N LEU A 81 10.32 11.76 20.63
CA LEU A 81 10.31 12.92 19.73
C LEU A 81 11.26 12.75 18.52
N SER A 82 12.40 12.07 18.69
CA SER A 82 13.32 11.70 17.62
C SER A 82 12.66 10.78 16.59
N ASN A 83 11.94 9.76 17.04
CA ASN A 83 11.24 8.79 16.19
C ASN A 83 10.06 9.44 15.46
N LEU A 84 9.33 10.34 16.13
CA LEU A 84 8.24 11.11 15.49
C LEU A 84 8.77 12.03 14.38
N LYS A 85 9.87 12.74 14.62
CA LYS A 85 10.50 13.63 13.63
C LYS A 85 11.09 12.86 12.44
N THR A 86 11.74 11.72 12.69
CA THR A 86 12.30 10.87 11.62
C THR A 86 11.20 10.18 10.82
N HIS A 87 10.11 9.77 11.46
CA HIS A 87 8.93 9.29 10.74
C HIS A 87 8.35 10.38 9.83
N ALA A 88 8.17 11.60 10.34
CA ALA A 88 7.62 12.72 9.57
C ALA A 88 8.44 13.07 8.31
N SER A 89 9.75 12.80 8.32
CA SER A 89 10.63 13.00 7.16
C SER A 89 10.75 11.79 6.24
N THR A 90 10.14 10.66 6.59
CA THR A 90 10.24 9.43 5.79
C THR A 90 9.45 9.57 4.48
N LYS A 91 10.01 9.05 3.37
CA LYS A 91 9.38 9.07 2.04
C LYS A 91 7.95 8.49 2.05
N LYS A 92 7.73 7.42 2.83
CA LYS A 92 6.40 6.80 3.04
C LYS A 92 5.40 7.79 3.63
N HIS A 93 5.83 8.55 4.65
CA HIS A 93 4.99 9.55 5.30
C HIS A 93 4.70 10.72 4.37
N LEU A 94 5.74 11.29 3.74
CA LEU A 94 5.60 12.40 2.78
C LEU A 94 4.72 12.03 1.58
N GLY A 95 4.86 10.80 1.06
CA GLY A 95 4.06 10.30 -0.04
C GLY A 95 2.58 10.09 0.31
N ASN A 96 2.24 9.88 1.58
CA ASN A 96 0.87 9.66 2.03
C ASN A 96 0.21 10.89 2.66
N LYS A 97 0.93 12.03 2.76
CA LYS A 97 0.35 13.28 3.27
C LYS A 97 -0.85 13.71 2.40
N PRO A 98 -1.99 14.07 3.01
CA PRO A 98 -3.14 14.59 2.27
C PRO A 98 -2.73 15.88 1.55
N GLY A 99 -2.85 15.90 0.22
CA GLY A 99 -2.52 17.05 -0.63
C GLY A 99 -1.26 16.92 -1.49
N ILE A 100 -0.34 15.99 -1.20
CA ILE A 100 0.89 15.77 -2.02
C ILE A 100 0.85 14.41 -2.76
N SER A 101 -0.09 13.53 -2.42
CA SER A 101 -0.20 12.21 -3.03
C SER A 101 -0.93 12.26 -4.37
N GLY A 102 -0.15 12.31 -5.46
CA GLY A 102 -0.62 11.83 -6.74
C GLY A 102 -1.10 10.38 -6.58
N LYS A 103 -2.41 10.18 -6.69
CA LYS A 103 -3.09 8.89 -6.88
C LYS A 103 -2.35 7.70 -6.26
N THR A 104 -2.39 7.57 -4.95
CA THR A 104 -2.31 6.25 -4.34
C THR A 104 -3.53 5.48 -4.83
N GLN A 105 -3.37 4.76 -5.94
CA GLN A 105 -4.37 3.82 -6.40
C GLN A 105 -4.43 2.71 -5.36
N THR A 106 -5.33 2.87 -4.39
CA THR A 106 -5.97 1.73 -3.74
C THR A 106 -6.48 0.86 -4.87
N LEU A 107 -5.80 -0.26 -5.11
CA LEU A 107 -6.13 -1.30 -6.09
C LEU A 107 -7.42 -2.06 -5.70
N THR A 108 -8.36 -1.36 -5.08
CA THR A 108 -9.66 -1.85 -4.60
C THR A 108 -10.81 -1.04 -5.18
N SER A 109 -10.55 -0.01 -5.98
CA SER A 109 -11.57 0.76 -6.70
C SER A 109 -11.17 1.04 -8.16
N LEU A 110 -10.74 0.00 -8.87
CA LEU A 110 -10.89 0.04 -10.33
C LEU A 110 -12.38 -0.14 -10.62
N GLY A 111 -13.03 0.98 -10.89
CA GLY A 111 -14.46 1.08 -11.13
C GLY A 111 -14.97 0.03 -12.12
N PHE A 112 -15.71 -0.93 -11.59
CA PHE A 112 -16.59 -1.82 -12.35
C PHE A 112 -17.94 -1.16 -12.69
N GLN A 113 -18.05 0.16 -12.57
CA GLN A 113 -19.21 0.91 -13.04
C GLN A 113 -18.89 1.63 -14.35
N ARG A 114 -18.30 0.93 -15.32
CA ARG A 114 -18.63 1.26 -16.71
C ARG A 114 -20.05 0.77 -16.89
N GLY A 115 -20.97 1.67 -17.25
CA GLY A 115 -22.34 1.30 -17.58
C GLY A 115 -22.33 0.05 -18.46
N ILE A 116 -23.21 -0.91 -18.14
CA ILE A 116 -23.31 -2.18 -18.86
C ILE A 116 -23.83 -1.83 -20.26
N THR A 117 -22.93 -1.58 -21.19
CA THR A 117 -23.26 -1.54 -22.61
C THR A 117 -23.43 -2.97 -23.12
N PRO A 118 -24.31 -3.22 -24.10
CA PRO A 118 -24.46 -4.54 -24.70
C PRO A 118 -23.13 -5.15 -25.17
N GLN A 119 -22.26 -4.31 -25.75
CA GLN A 119 -20.93 -4.69 -26.23
C GLN A 119 -20.00 -5.14 -25.10
N ASN A 120 -20.02 -4.45 -23.96
CA ASN A 120 -19.23 -4.84 -22.78
C ASN A 120 -19.67 -6.21 -22.22
N ARG A 121 -20.96 -6.57 -22.33
CA ARG A 121 -21.46 -7.89 -21.90
C ARG A 121 -20.91 -9.01 -22.78
N GLU A 122 -20.90 -8.81 -24.09
CA GLU A 122 -20.40 -9.82 -25.02
C GLU A 122 -18.91 -10.03 -24.87
N LYS A 123 -18.13 -8.94 -24.73
CA LYS A 123 -16.70 -9.00 -24.38
C LYS A 123 -16.48 -9.78 -23.09
N ALA A 124 -17.17 -9.42 -22.01
CA ALA A 124 -17.04 -10.11 -20.72
C ALA A 124 -17.40 -11.59 -20.82
N ARG A 125 -18.45 -11.93 -21.58
CA ARG A 125 -18.87 -13.33 -21.82
C ARG A 125 -17.78 -14.12 -22.54
N ALA A 126 -17.16 -13.55 -23.56
CA ALA A 126 -16.08 -14.20 -24.31
C ALA A 126 -14.85 -14.43 -23.42
N GLU A 127 -14.47 -13.43 -22.62
CA GLU A 127 -13.33 -13.52 -21.71
C GLU A 127 -13.55 -14.57 -20.60
N ILE A 128 -14.77 -14.67 -20.07
CA ILE A 128 -15.13 -15.72 -19.10
C ILE A 128 -15.05 -17.11 -19.74
N LYS A 129 -15.58 -17.27 -20.96
CA LYS A 129 -15.54 -18.55 -21.68
C LYS A 129 -14.11 -19.00 -22.00
N LEU A 130 -13.27 -18.10 -22.50
CA LEU A 130 -11.86 -18.41 -22.71
C LEU A 130 -11.19 -18.78 -21.38
N SER A 131 -11.41 -18.01 -20.32
CA SER A 131 -10.81 -18.30 -19.00
C SER A 131 -11.24 -19.67 -18.47
N ALA A 132 -12.49 -20.07 -18.69
CA ALA A 132 -12.98 -21.40 -18.33
C ALA A 132 -12.27 -22.50 -19.13
N PHE A 133 -12.07 -22.32 -20.44
CA PHE A 133 -11.32 -23.25 -21.29
C PHE A 133 -9.88 -23.47 -20.79
N PHE A 134 -9.18 -22.40 -20.41
CA PHE A 134 -7.85 -22.52 -19.81
C PHE A 134 -7.86 -23.34 -18.52
N ALA A 135 -8.87 -23.14 -17.67
CA ALA A 135 -9.01 -23.86 -16.41
C ALA A 135 -9.34 -25.34 -16.62
N GLU A 136 -10.26 -25.64 -17.54
CA GLU A 136 -10.74 -27.00 -17.83
C GLU A 136 -9.64 -27.90 -18.39
N HIS A 137 -8.79 -27.36 -19.27
CA HIS A 137 -7.70 -28.12 -19.89
C HIS A 137 -6.36 -28.01 -19.16
N ASN A 138 -6.32 -27.41 -17.96
CA ASN A 138 -5.09 -27.18 -17.20
C ASN A 138 -3.97 -26.52 -18.02
N ILE A 139 -4.34 -25.55 -18.86
CA ILE A 139 -3.39 -24.86 -19.74
C ILE A 139 -2.71 -23.75 -18.95
N ALA A 140 -1.39 -23.62 -19.10
CA ALA A 140 -0.63 -22.54 -18.49
C ALA A 140 -1.16 -21.17 -18.94
N PHE A 141 -1.50 -20.30 -17.98
CA PHE A 141 -2.08 -18.98 -18.27
C PHE A 141 -1.13 -18.02 -19.00
N SER A 142 0.17 -18.34 -19.06
CA SER A 142 1.13 -17.60 -19.89
C SER A 142 0.86 -17.76 -21.39
N VAL A 143 0.25 -18.88 -21.81
CA VAL A 143 -0.10 -19.11 -23.23
C VAL A 143 -1.16 -18.12 -23.72
N ALA A 144 -1.99 -17.61 -22.82
CA ALA A 144 -3.03 -16.65 -23.17
C ALA A 144 -2.49 -15.36 -23.77
N ASP A 145 -1.31 -14.91 -23.34
CA ASP A 145 -0.72 -13.67 -23.83
C ASP A 145 -0.47 -13.76 -25.35
N HIS A 146 0.08 -14.88 -25.82
CA HIS A 146 0.30 -15.15 -27.25
C HIS A 146 -0.99 -15.51 -27.99
N LEU A 147 -1.89 -16.26 -27.34
CA LEU A 147 -3.15 -16.67 -27.96
C LEU A 147 -4.02 -15.46 -28.29
N THR A 148 -4.04 -14.42 -27.44
CA THR A 148 -4.84 -13.23 -27.72
C THR A 148 -4.36 -12.43 -28.91
N ASP A 149 -3.04 -12.39 -29.12
CA ASP A 149 -2.46 -11.69 -30.26
C ASP A 149 -2.76 -12.46 -31.54
N LEU A 150 -2.58 -13.79 -31.53
CA LEU A 150 -2.95 -14.66 -32.64
C LEU A 150 -4.45 -14.58 -32.98
N LEU A 151 -5.33 -14.52 -32.00
CA LEU A 151 -6.78 -14.43 -32.24
C LEU A 151 -7.14 -13.16 -33.03
N LYS A 152 -6.45 -12.05 -32.75
CA LYS A 152 -6.66 -10.75 -33.41
C LYS A 152 -6.13 -10.72 -34.84
N GLU A 153 -5.06 -11.48 -35.11
CA GLU A 153 -4.50 -11.64 -36.45
C GLU A 153 -5.35 -12.55 -37.33
N VAL A 154 -5.81 -13.68 -36.77
CA VAL A 154 -6.60 -14.67 -37.51
C VAL A 154 -8.01 -14.17 -37.79
N VAL A 155 -8.62 -13.43 -36.86
CA VAL A 155 -10.00 -12.97 -36.99
C VAL A 155 -10.08 -11.45 -37.02
N THR A 156 -9.86 -10.90 -38.22
CA THR A 156 -9.87 -9.44 -38.48
C THR A 156 -11.25 -8.82 -38.52
N ASP A 157 -12.29 -9.61 -38.74
CA ASP A 157 -13.63 -9.08 -39.07
C ASP A 157 -14.45 -8.78 -37.81
N SER A 158 -14.11 -9.42 -36.69
CA SER A 158 -14.85 -9.29 -35.44
C SER A 158 -14.34 -8.12 -34.59
N LYS A 159 -15.19 -7.11 -34.40
CA LYS A 159 -14.93 -6.01 -33.44
C LYS A 159 -14.73 -6.54 -32.02
N LEU A 160 -15.46 -7.60 -31.65
CA LEU A 160 -15.38 -8.21 -30.32
C LEU A 160 -13.99 -8.79 -30.06
N ILE A 161 -13.38 -9.48 -31.03
CA ILE A 161 -12.06 -10.09 -30.85
C ILE A 161 -10.96 -9.03 -30.76
N LYS A 162 -11.08 -7.94 -31.53
CA LYS A 162 -10.17 -6.79 -31.42
C LYS A 162 -10.19 -6.18 -30.02
N GLU A 163 -11.36 -6.10 -29.41
CA GLU A 163 -11.55 -5.55 -28.07
C GLU A 163 -11.23 -6.52 -26.93
N ILE A 164 -11.15 -7.83 -27.18
CA ILE A 164 -10.76 -8.80 -26.14
C ILE A 164 -9.33 -8.49 -25.68
N GLU A 165 -9.19 -8.41 -24.35
CA GLU A 165 -7.90 -8.25 -23.70
C GLU A 165 -7.83 -9.28 -22.61
N LEU A 166 -7.20 -10.42 -22.90
CA LEU A 166 -7.14 -11.54 -21.98
C LEU A 166 -5.69 -11.97 -21.74
N LYS A 167 -5.11 -11.40 -20.68
CA LYS A 167 -3.75 -11.75 -20.22
C LYS A 167 -3.79 -12.61 -18.98
N ARG A 168 -2.63 -13.16 -18.60
CA ARG A 168 -2.46 -14.01 -17.40
C ARG A 168 -3.16 -13.49 -16.14
N THR A 169 -2.97 -12.21 -15.81
CA THR A 169 -3.52 -11.60 -14.58
C THR A 169 -5.04 -11.54 -14.61
N LYS A 170 -5.61 -11.27 -15.78
CA LYS A 170 -7.06 -11.19 -15.97
C LYS A 170 -7.70 -12.57 -15.91
N ILE A 171 -7.11 -13.57 -16.56
CA ILE A 171 -7.56 -14.98 -16.46
C ILE A 171 -7.56 -15.41 -14.99
N THR A 172 -6.46 -15.16 -14.28
CA THR A 172 -6.35 -15.48 -12.86
C THR A 172 -7.44 -14.79 -12.04
N GLY A 173 -7.70 -13.51 -12.33
CA GLY A 173 -8.75 -12.74 -11.68
C GLY A 173 -10.16 -13.28 -11.96
N VAL A 174 -10.47 -13.62 -13.21
CA VAL A 174 -11.76 -14.18 -13.63
C VAL A 174 -11.98 -15.55 -13.00
N ILE A 175 -11.00 -16.45 -13.06
CA ILE A 175 -11.09 -17.79 -12.48
C ILE A 175 -11.29 -17.70 -10.96
N LYS A 176 -10.49 -16.89 -10.25
CA LYS A 176 -10.59 -16.81 -8.78
C LYS A 176 -11.85 -16.09 -8.31
N ASN A 177 -12.15 -14.93 -8.89
CA ASN A 177 -13.17 -14.02 -8.35
C ASN A 177 -14.55 -14.21 -8.95
N VAL A 178 -14.67 -14.79 -10.14
CA VAL A 178 -15.95 -15.00 -10.82
C VAL A 178 -16.30 -16.48 -10.78
N LEU A 179 -15.54 -17.33 -11.49
CA LEU A 179 -15.84 -18.76 -11.60
C LEU A 179 -15.73 -19.46 -10.24
N GLY A 180 -14.64 -19.22 -9.51
CA GLY A 180 -14.38 -19.82 -8.20
C GLY A 180 -15.42 -19.43 -7.16
N LYS A 181 -15.86 -18.17 -7.13
CA LYS A 181 -16.92 -17.73 -6.21
C LYS A 181 -18.28 -18.34 -6.57
N GLY A 182 -18.63 -18.37 -7.87
CA GLY A 182 -19.87 -18.97 -8.35
C GLY A 182 -19.92 -20.47 -8.04
N HIS A 183 -18.91 -21.23 -8.48
CA HIS A 183 -18.85 -22.67 -8.25
C HIS A 183 -18.79 -23.02 -6.76
N LYS A 184 -18.13 -22.21 -5.92
CA LYS A 184 -18.13 -22.42 -4.47
C LYS A 184 -19.53 -22.27 -3.88
N ALA A 185 -20.29 -21.25 -4.27
CA ALA A 185 -21.65 -21.04 -3.80
C ALA A 185 -22.58 -22.18 -4.27
N ASP A 186 -22.49 -22.57 -5.54
CA ASP A 186 -23.26 -23.67 -6.10
C ASP A 186 -22.93 -25.00 -5.42
N LEU A 187 -21.65 -25.27 -5.18
CA LEU A 187 -21.20 -26.46 -4.47
C LEU A 187 -21.71 -26.47 -3.02
N ALA A 188 -21.61 -25.35 -2.31
CA ALA A 188 -22.13 -25.22 -0.95
C ALA A 188 -23.65 -25.51 -0.90
N GLN A 189 -24.41 -24.99 -1.86
CA GLN A 189 -25.85 -25.25 -1.94
C GLN A 189 -26.16 -26.73 -2.19
N LYS A 190 -25.38 -27.40 -3.06
CA LYS A 190 -25.52 -28.83 -3.33
C LYS A 190 -25.20 -29.68 -2.10
N LEU A 191 -24.12 -29.35 -1.38
CA LEU A 191 -23.71 -30.06 -0.17
C LEU A 191 -24.70 -29.89 1.00
N GLN A 192 -25.42 -28.76 1.07
CA GLN A 192 -26.46 -28.56 2.10
C GLN A 192 -27.70 -29.41 1.87
N LYS A 193 -28.01 -29.76 0.61
CA LYS A 193 -29.22 -30.51 0.25
C LYS A 193 -29.03 -32.03 0.21
N ASN A 194 -27.78 -32.47 0.15
CA ASN A 194 -27.42 -33.87 -0.08
C ASN A 194 -26.52 -34.39 1.03
N GLN A 195 -26.70 -35.65 1.44
CA GLN A 195 -25.73 -36.32 2.31
C GLN A 195 -24.44 -36.60 1.53
N PHE A 196 -23.29 -36.41 2.19
CA PHE A 196 -21.97 -36.69 1.62
C PHE A 196 -21.04 -37.23 2.70
N SER A 197 -20.04 -38.02 2.31
CA SER A 197 -18.91 -38.37 3.18
C SER A 197 -17.65 -37.64 2.70
N VAL A 198 -16.71 -37.41 3.61
CA VAL A 198 -15.42 -36.81 3.30
C VAL A 198 -14.34 -37.81 3.68
N MET A 199 -13.49 -38.16 2.72
CA MET A 199 -12.28 -38.94 2.96
C MET A 199 -11.10 -37.98 2.95
N THR A 200 -10.34 -37.95 4.04
CA THR A 200 -9.11 -37.15 4.16
C THR A 200 -7.91 -38.08 4.09
N ASP A 201 -7.03 -37.84 3.12
CA ASP A 201 -5.79 -38.59 2.94
C ASP A 201 -4.58 -37.67 3.19
N GLU A 202 -3.53 -38.21 3.81
CA GLU A 202 -2.29 -37.49 4.10
C GLU A 202 -1.20 -37.98 3.14
N THR A 203 -0.65 -37.08 2.32
CA THR A 203 0.51 -37.38 1.47
C THR A 203 1.74 -36.67 2.00
N THR A 204 2.86 -37.39 2.06
CA THR A 204 4.16 -36.81 2.41
C THR A 204 4.99 -36.63 1.12
N ASP A 205 5.37 -35.39 0.82
CA ASP A 205 6.22 -35.07 -0.32
C ASP A 205 7.70 -35.34 0.01
N VAL A 206 8.32 -36.29 -0.69
CA VAL A 206 9.74 -36.66 -0.53
C VAL A 206 10.63 -36.03 -1.62
N SER A 207 10.19 -34.93 -2.25
CA SER A 207 10.93 -34.29 -3.34
C SER A 207 11.99 -33.26 -2.90
N THR A 208 12.88 -33.58 -1.95
CA THR A 208 14.13 -32.80 -1.77
C THR A 208 15.33 -33.66 -1.33
N VAL A 209 15.87 -34.47 -2.24
CA VAL A 209 17.28 -34.87 -2.11
C VAL A 209 18.13 -33.67 -2.55
N LYS A 210 18.68 -32.92 -1.58
CA LYS A 210 19.77 -31.99 -1.85
C LYS A 210 21.03 -32.84 -2.04
N THR A 211 21.43 -33.07 -3.29
CA THR A 211 22.76 -33.61 -3.58
C THR A 211 23.78 -32.56 -3.13
N ALA A 212 24.59 -32.94 -2.14
CA ALA A 212 25.68 -32.14 -1.60
C ALA A 212 26.86 -32.08 -2.58
#